data_AF-A0A2A5BC93-F1
#
_entry.id   AF-A0A2A5BC93-F1
#
_cell.length_a   1.000
_cell.length_b   1.000
_cell.length_c   1.000
_cell.angle_alpha   90.00
_cell.angle_beta   90.00
_cell.angle_gamma   90.00
#
_symmetry.space_group_name_H-M   'P 1'
#
loop_
_entity.id
_entity.type
_entity.pdbx_description
1 polymer ?
#
loop_
_entity_poly.entity_id
_entity_poly.type
_entity_poly.pdbx_seq_one_letter_code
_entity_poly.pdbx_strand_id
1 'polypeptide(L)'
;MQTNNFDMELMVPGQENKDVTFNESLLKIDSFLNLSVNGFRDEVPDEVPLGEKYIITNGEYQHHICYSSHESKGVQYFRPKQGMVVFSVQAHSFMLYHEHNWVEIMQAAHEPPREDGAMVGGAVDAAVVADDADAVNVGGAYVDDNFTGIDDEFIAPPNKKHFSLYLNSNTTLNFDNVLFSEVTILIKQCYNAARSLTWPHNILWPDGSAHIMSEAPNAIDIVKLYRMPESTHFLGKIIGQNYQF
;
A
#
# COMPACT_ATOMS: atom_id res chain seq x y z
N MET A 1 -31.66 -7.08 -26.89
CA MET A 1 -31.26 -6.73 -25.50
C MET A 1 -29.76 -6.94 -25.44
N GLN A 2 -29.01 -6.01 -24.87
CA GLN A 2 -27.54 -6.07 -24.84
C GLN A 2 -27.03 -5.89 -23.41
N THR A 3 -25.79 -6.28 -23.14
CA THR A 3 -25.10 -5.95 -21.89
C THR A 3 -24.64 -4.49 -21.87
N ASN A 4 -24.37 -3.93 -20.69
CA ASN A 4 -24.16 -2.48 -20.56
C ASN A 4 -22.72 -2.03 -20.84
N ASN A 5 -21.72 -2.89 -20.59
CA ASN A 5 -20.31 -2.49 -20.72
C ASN A 5 -19.70 -2.91 -22.06
N PHE A 6 -20.02 -4.11 -22.54
CA PHE A 6 -19.46 -4.70 -23.75
C PHE A 6 -20.45 -4.81 -24.92
N ASP A 7 -21.69 -4.29 -24.77
CA ASP A 7 -22.75 -4.34 -25.79
C ASP A 7 -23.04 -5.75 -26.35
N MET A 8 -22.81 -6.79 -25.54
CA MET A 8 -22.98 -8.18 -25.99
C MET A 8 -24.45 -8.52 -26.15
N GLU A 9 -24.82 -9.17 -27.27
CA GLU A 9 -26.20 -9.57 -27.51
C GLU A 9 -26.68 -10.63 -26.51
N LEU A 10 -27.84 -10.38 -25.91
CA LEU A 10 -28.55 -11.32 -25.04
C LEU A 10 -29.55 -12.15 -25.85
N MET A 11 -29.77 -13.38 -25.40
CA MET A 11 -30.75 -14.28 -26.00
C MET A 11 -32.16 -13.69 -25.92
N VAL A 12 -32.93 -13.88 -26.99
CA VAL A 12 -34.33 -13.45 -27.05
C VAL A 12 -35.14 -14.23 -26.03
N PRO A 13 -35.93 -13.56 -25.16
CA PRO A 13 -36.80 -14.21 -24.20
C PRO A 13 -37.79 -15.17 -24.86
N GLY A 14 -37.98 -16.36 -24.28
CA GLY A 14 -38.95 -17.37 -24.74
C GLY A 14 -38.36 -18.74 -25.08
N GLN A 15 -37.08 -18.99 -24.76
CA GLN A 15 -36.41 -20.28 -24.99
C GLN A 15 -36.11 -21.02 -23.66
N GLU A 16 -37.13 -21.67 -23.09
CA GLU A 16 -37.04 -22.47 -21.84
C GLU A 16 -36.24 -21.77 -20.72
N ASN A 17 -35.63 -22.47 -19.75
CA ASN A 17 -34.81 -21.83 -18.69
C ASN A 17 -33.41 -21.39 -19.17
N LYS A 18 -33.07 -21.65 -20.44
CA LYS A 18 -31.70 -21.48 -20.97
C LYS A 18 -31.38 -20.02 -21.23
N ASP A 19 -32.33 -19.27 -21.78
CA ASP A 19 -32.20 -17.83 -22.03
C ASP A 19 -32.00 -17.04 -20.72
N VAL A 20 -32.76 -17.35 -19.67
CA VAL A 20 -32.64 -16.72 -18.35
C VAL A 20 -31.24 -16.98 -17.79
N THR A 21 -30.81 -18.25 -17.75
CA THR A 21 -29.52 -18.61 -17.17
C THR A 21 -28.35 -18.00 -17.96
N PHE A 22 -28.42 -18.03 -19.29
CA PHE A 22 -27.40 -17.44 -20.16
C PHE A 22 -27.32 -15.93 -19.99
N ASN A 23 -28.45 -15.23 -20.10
CA ASN A 23 -28.50 -13.78 -20.02
C ASN A 23 -28.03 -13.28 -18.64
N GLU A 24 -28.42 -13.95 -17.56
CA GLU A 24 -27.96 -13.61 -16.22
C GLU A 24 -26.46 -13.82 -16.03
N SER A 25 -25.92 -14.93 -16.57
CA SER A 25 -24.49 -15.21 -16.50
C SER A 25 -23.69 -14.18 -17.27
N LEU A 26 -24.17 -13.80 -18.46
CA LEU A 26 -23.50 -12.83 -19.31
C LEU A 26 -23.54 -11.42 -18.70
N LEU A 27 -24.68 -10.99 -18.15
CA LEU A 27 -24.80 -9.72 -17.42
C LEU A 27 -23.88 -9.66 -16.20
N LYS A 28 -23.73 -10.77 -15.47
CA LYS A 28 -22.77 -10.85 -14.35
C LYS A 28 -21.33 -10.72 -14.85
N ILE A 29 -20.94 -11.46 -15.89
CA ILE A 29 -19.58 -11.40 -16.45
C ILE A 29 -19.26 -10.00 -16.96
N ASP A 30 -20.17 -9.39 -17.70
CA ASP A 30 -20.05 -8.02 -18.20
C ASP A 30 -19.83 -7.03 -17.06
N SER A 31 -20.64 -7.15 -16.00
CA SER A 31 -20.47 -6.34 -14.79
C SER A 31 -19.10 -6.57 -14.16
N PHE A 32 -18.65 -7.82 -13.96
CA PHE A 32 -17.40 -8.10 -13.23
C PHE A 32 -16.11 -7.81 -14.00
N LEU A 33 -16.14 -7.82 -15.33
CA LEU A 33 -14.96 -7.48 -16.13
C LEU A 33 -14.64 -5.98 -16.09
N ASN A 34 -15.63 -5.13 -15.81
CA ASN A 34 -15.40 -3.72 -15.52
C ASN A 34 -15.14 -3.54 -14.02
N LEU A 35 -13.88 -3.67 -13.58
CA LEU A 35 -13.48 -3.54 -12.16
C LEU A 35 -13.46 -2.08 -11.66
N SER A 36 -14.41 -1.26 -12.10
CA SER A 36 -14.64 0.08 -11.54
C SER A 36 -15.80 0.07 -10.55
N VAL A 37 -15.71 0.96 -9.56
CA VAL A 37 -16.79 1.32 -8.64
C VAL A 37 -17.01 2.82 -8.72
N ASN A 38 -18.26 3.26 -8.65
CA ASN A 38 -18.62 4.67 -8.71
C ASN A 38 -18.11 5.43 -7.50
N GLY A 39 -18.09 4.81 -6.31
CA GLY A 39 -17.57 5.42 -5.09
C GLY A 39 -17.94 4.66 -3.82
N PHE A 40 -17.95 5.37 -2.71
CA PHE A 40 -18.28 4.84 -1.38
C PHE A 40 -19.64 5.36 -0.91
N ARG A 41 -20.37 4.53 -0.16
CA ARG A 41 -21.67 4.87 0.44
C ARG A 41 -21.73 4.33 1.87
N ASP A 42 -22.22 5.15 2.80
CA ASP A 42 -22.38 4.75 4.20
C ASP A 42 -23.36 3.59 4.36
N GLU A 43 -24.51 3.69 3.71
CA GLU A 43 -25.57 2.68 3.79
C GLU A 43 -25.89 2.10 2.40
N VAL A 44 -26.56 0.95 2.40
CA VAL A 44 -27.06 0.33 1.19
C VAL A 44 -28.13 1.25 0.57
N PRO A 45 -27.97 1.70 -0.69
CA PRO A 45 -28.99 2.47 -1.37
C PRO A 45 -30.26 1.64 -1.59
N ASP A 46 -31.44 2.26 -1.47
CA ASP A 46 -32.72 1.62 -1.81
C ASP A 46 -32.75 1.17 -3.28
N GLU A 47 -32.14 1.97 -4.15
CA GLU A 47 -32.01 1.70 -5.58
C GLU A 47 -30.57 1.97 -6.03
N VAL A 48 -30.00 1.03 -6.78
CA VAL A 48 -28.70 1.19 -7.44
C VAL A 48 -28.95 1.23 -8.95
N PRO A 49 -28.60 2.32 -9.65
CA PRO A 49 -28.76 2.40 -11.09
C PRO A 49 -28.07 1.24 -11.81
N LEU A 50 -28.65 0.81 -12.92
CA LEU A 50 -28.14 -0.33 -13.67
C LEU A 50 -26.71 -0.05 -14.16
N GLY A 51 -25.77 -0.95 -13.81
CA GLY A 51 -24.36 -0.81 -14.17
C GLY A 51 -23.51 0.00 -13.18
N GLU A 52 -24.13 0.72 -12.23
CA GLU A 52 -23.38 1.37 -11.15
C GLU A 52 -23.04 0.39 -10.02
N LYS A 53 -21.94 0.71 -9.32
CA LYS A 53 -21.44 -0.08 -8.20
C LYS A 53 -20.91 0.82 -7.11
N TYR A 54 -21.17 0.47 -5.86
CA TYR A 54 -20.71 1.23 -4.72
C TYR A 54 -20.10 0.31 -3.67
N ILE A 55 -19.09 0.79 -2.95
CA ILE A 55 -18.56 0.13 -1.77
C ILE A 55 -19.33 0.63 -0.55
N ILE A 56 -19.85 -0.28 0.26
CA ILE A 56 -20.58 0.06 1.49
C ILE A 56 -19.59 0.24 2.65
N THR A 57 -19.68 1.32 3.41
CA THR A 57 -18.75 1.64 4.52
C THR A 57 -19.33 1.35 5.91
N ASN A 58 -20.64 1.12 6.04
CA ASN A 58 -21.29 0.79 7.32
C ASN A 58 -22.42 -0.26 7.19
N GLY A 59 -22.81 -0.88 8.31
CA GLY A 59 -23.93 -1.81 8.40
C GLY A 59 -23.60 -3.28 8.08
N GLU A 60 -24.62 -4.09 7.79
CA GLU A 60 -24.49 -5.54 7.58
C GLU A 60 -23.58 -5.89 6.38
N TYR A 61 -23.61 -5.05 5.35
CA TYR A 61 -22.85 -5.26 4.11
C TYR A 61 -21.55 -4.44 4.07
N GLN A 62 -20.99 -4.09 5.23
CA GLN A 62 -19.73 -3.34 5.30
C GLN A 62 -18.64 -3.98 4.42
N HIS A 63 -17.95 -3.13 3.68
CA HIS A 63 -16.92 -3.43 2.69
C HIS A 63 -17.37 -4.22 1.46
N HIS A 64 -18.64 -4.59 1.34
CA HIS A 64 -19.15 -5.26 0.14
C HIS A 64 -19.31 -4.25 -1.00
N ILE A 65 -19.18 -4.75 -2.23
CA ILE A 65 -19.53 -4.00 -3.43
C ILE A 65 -21.00 -4.30 -3.72
N CYS A 66 -21.87 -3.29 -3.61
CA CYS A 66 -23.26 -3.40 -4.05
C CYS A 66 -23.38 -3.03 -5.53
N TYR A 67 -24.28 -3.70 -6.25
CA TYR A 67 -24.51 -3.48 -7.67
C TYR A 67 -25.92 -3.91 -8.08
N SER A 68 -26.41 -3.41 -9.21
CA SER A 68 -27.65 -3.89 -9.85
C SER A 68 -27.34 -4.45 -11.23
N SER A 69 -27.60 -5.76 -11.42
CA SER A 69 -27.43 -6.43 -12.72
C SER A 69 -28.68 -6.38 -13.58
N HIS A 70 -29.85 -6.15 -12.98
CA HIS A 70 -31.15 -6.14 -13.64
C HIS A 70 -32.20 -5.49 -12.72
N GLU A 71 -33.13 -4.73 -13.29
CA GLU A 71 -34.16 -3.97 -12.54
C GLU A 71 -35.02 -4.86 -11.63
N SER A 72 -35.32 -6.09 -12.05
CA SER A 72 -36.18 -7.01 -11.30
C SER A 72 -35.52 -7.72 -10.12
N LYS A 73 -34.19 -7.67 -9.98
CA LYS A 73 -33.45 -8.45 -8.96
C LYS A 73 -33.09 -7.66 -7.71
N GLY A 74 -33.36 -6.36 -7.70
CA GLY A 74 -32.92 -5.47 -6.63
C GLY A 74 -31.40 -5.41 -6.50
N VAL A 75 -30.93 -4.85 -5.39
CA VAL A 75 -29.51 -4.71 -5.08
C VAL A 75 -28.88 -6.07 -4.76
N GLN A 76 -27.76 -6.35 -5.41
CA GLN A 76 -26.94 -7.53 -5.15
C GLN A 76 -25.62 -7.12 -4.52
N TYR A 77 -24.95 -8.06 -3.87
CA TYR A 77 -23.72 -7.83 -3.14
C TYR A 77 -22.63 -8.78 -3.59
N PHE A 78 -21.41 -8.24 -3.63
CA PHE A 78 -20.19 -8.98 -3.87
C PHE A 78 -19.25 -8.80 -2.69
N ARG A 79 -18.86 -9.91 -2.08
CA ARG A 79 -17.87 -9.93 -0.99
C ARG A 79 -16.46 -9.86 -1.58
N PRO A 80 -15.68 -8.81 -1.30
CA PRO A 80 -14.30 -8.74 -1.80
C PRO A 80 -13.41 -9.82 -1.17
N LYS A 81 -12.32 -10.14 -1.86
CA LYS A 81 -11.27 -11.02 -1.37
C LYS A 81 -10.00 -10.23 -1.16
N GLN A 82 -9.18 -10.65 -0.19
CA GLN A 82 -7.88 -10.06 0.08
C GLN A 82 -7.07 -9.93 -1.22
N GLY A 83 -6.54 -8.73 -1.48
CA GLY A 83 -5.77 -8.41 -2.69
C GLY A 83 -6.61 -7.99 -3.90
N MET A 84 -7.94 -7.90 -3.76
CA MET A 84 -8.79 -7.38 -4.84
C MET A 84 -8.48 -5.92 -5.11
N VAL A 85 -8.34 -5.56 -6.40
CA VAL A 85 -8.13 -4.19 -6.84
C VAL A 85 -9.34 -3.73 -7.64
N VAL A 86 -9.81 -2.51 -7.34
CA VAL A 86 -10.87 -1.83 -8.10
C VAL A 86 -10.44 -0.40 -8.40
N PHE A 87 -10.99 0.20 -9.46
CA PHE A 87 -10.81 1.62 -9.73
C PHE A 87 -12.01 2.41 -9.19
N SER A 88 -11.79 3.38 -8.31
CA SER A 88 -12.82 4.29 -7.81
C SER A 88 -12.97 5.48 -8.76
N VAL A 89 -14.13 5.60 -9.41
CA VAL A 89 -14.41 6.71 -10.33
C VAL A 89 -14.47 8.04 -9.58
N GLN A 90 -15.14 8.09 -8.43
CA GLN A 90 -15.24 9.30 -7.60
C GLN A 90 -13.87 9.76 -7.06
N ALA A 91 -13.02 8.83 -6.62
CA ALA A 91 -11.70 9.17 -6.07
C ALA A 91 -10.61 9.31 -7.15
N HIS A 92 -10.91 8.92 -8.40
CA HIS A 92 -9.94 8.85 -9.49
C HIS A 92 -8.68 8.02 -9.17
N SER A 93 -8.82 6.98 -8.35
CA SER A 93 -7.70 6.18 -7.87
C SER A 93 -8.03 4.69 -7.80
N PHE A 94 -6.98 3.86 -7.77
CA PHE A 94 -7.15 2.43 -7.53
C PHE A 94 -7.27 2.17 -6.03
N MET A 95 -8.16 1.27 -5.65
CA MET A 95 -8.37 0.82 -4.27
C MET A 95 -8.00 -0.66 -4.16
N LEU A 96 -7.29 -1.02 -3.10
CA LEU A 96 -6.93 -2.38 -2.71
C LEU A 96 -7.79 -2.82 -1.53
N TYR A 97 -8.36 -4.03 -1.59
CA TYR A 97 -8.95 -4.66 -0.41
C TYR A 97 -7.87 -5.38 0.41
N HIS A 98 -7.58 -4.87 1.60
CA HIS A 98 -6.54 -5.36 2.50
C HIS A 98 -7.01 -5.38 3.96
N GLU A 99 -6.84 -6.50 4.64
CA GLU A 99 -7.14 -6.64 6.08
C GLU A 99 -8.55 -6.17 6.44
N HIS A 100 -9.51 -6.57 5.62
CA HIS A 100 -10.92 -6.21 5.71
C HIS A 100 -11.27 -4.77 5.37
N ASN A 101 -10.32 -3.93 4.93
CA ASN A 101 -10.56 -2.55 4.57
C ASN A 101 -10.26 -2.27 3.09
N TRP A 102 -10.90 -1.22 2.57
CA TRP A 102 -10.59 -0.69 1.24
C TRP A 102 -9.62 0.46 1.36
N VAL A 103 -8.56 0.41 0.56
CA VAL A 103 -7.43 1.27 0.79
C VAL A 103 -6.87 1.82 -0.51
N GLU A 104 -6.59 3.12 -0.55
CA GLU A 104 -6.13 3.78 -1.76
C GLU A 104 -4.69 3.35 -2.13
N ILE A 105 -4.52 2.94 -3.38
CA ILE A 105 -3.22 2.70 -4.00
C ILE A 105 -2.74 4.06 -4.54
N MET A 106 -1.94 4.75 -3.74
CA MET A 106 -1.28 5.96 -4.21
C MET A 106 -0.30 5.62 -5.34
N GLN A 107 -0.47 6.25 -6.51
CA GLN A 107 0.58 6.24 -7.52
C GLN A 107 1.75 7.07 -6.98
N ALA A 108 2.93 6.46 -6.85
CA ALA A 108 4.14 7.24 -6.63
C ALA A 108 4.25 8.23 -7.79
N ALA A 109 4.20 9.53 -7.47
CA ALA A 109 4.47 10.55 -8.46
C ALA A 109 5.84 10.24 -9.06
N HIS A 110 5.85 9.87 -10.33
CA HIS A 110 7.10 9.82 -11.09
C HIS A 110 7.53 11.28 -11.23
N GLU A 111 8.34 11.78 -10.29
CA GLU A 111 8.99 13.06 -10.48
C GLU A 111 9.80 12.94 -11.78
N PRO A 112 9.44 13.68 -12.85
CA PRO A 112 10.32 13.73 -14.01
C PRO A 112 11.68 14.25 -13.53
N PRO A 113 12.79 13.77 -14.11
CA PRO A 113 14.11 14.26 -13.74
C PRO A 113 14.10 15.80 -13.80
N ARG A 114 14.31 16.44 -12.64
CA ARG A 114 14.47 17.89 -12.54
C ARG A 114 15.65 18.28 -13.43
N GLU A 115 15.38 18.90 -14.56
CA GLU A 115 16.39 19.71 -15.24
C GLU A 115 16.65 20.92 -14.34
N ASP A 116 17.82 20.94 -13.71
CA ASP A 116 18.27 22.05 -12.89
C ASP A 116 18.33 23.33 -13.74
N GLY A 117 17.40 24.26 -13.47
CA GLY A 117 17.30 25.52 -14.19
C GLY A 117 16.44 26.59 -13.51
N ALA A 118 17.02 27.26 -12.52
CA ALA A 118 16.73 28.63 -12.05
C ALA A 118 15.34 29.02 -11.46
N MET A 119 15.38 29.25 -10.13
CA MET A 119 14.70 30.26 -9.29
C MET A 119 13.70 31.23 -9.94
N VAL A 120 12.47 31.34 -9.41
CA VAL A 120 11.81 32.58 -8.90
C VAL A 120 10.69 32.19 -7.93
N GLY A 121 10.57 32.90 -6.80
CA GLY A 121 9.66 32.62 -5.69
C GLY A 121 8.23 33.18 -5.79
N GLY A 122 7.46 32.94 -4.73
CA GLY A 122 6.14 33.53 -4.51
C GLY A 122 5.31 32.69 -3.52
N ALA A 123 4.98 33.29 -2.37
CA ALA A 123 4.18 32.71 -1.30
C ALA A 123 2.68 32.66 -1.62
N VAL A 124 1.94 31.69 -1.06
CA VAL A 124 0.59 31.90 -0.46
C VAL A 124 0.12 30.72 0.40
N ASP A 125 -0.73 31.09 1.35
CA ASP A 125 -1.37 30.38 2.47
C ASP A 125 -2.33 29.21 2.19
N ALA A 126 -2.54 28.45 3.29
CA ALA A 126 -3.80 27.91 3.85
C ALA A 126 -4.37 26.53 3.43
N ALA A 127 -4.51 25.71 4.49
CA ALA A 127 -5.54 24.69 4.81
C ALA A 127 -5.58 23.44 3.90
N VAL A 128 -5.71 22.21 4.42
CA VAL A 128 -6.84 21.68 5.19
C VAL A 128 -6.39 20.38 5.90
N VAL A 129 -6.85 20.16 7.13
CA VAL A 129 -6.72 18.88 7.85
C VAL A 129 -7.83 17.94 7.34
N ALA A 130 -7.45 16.84 6.70
CA ALA A 130 -8.35 15.74 6.36
C ALA A 130 -7.96 14.52 7.22
N ASP A 131 -8.99 13.85 7.75
CA ASP A 131 -8.91 12.63 8.55
C ASP A 131 -8.11 11.54 7.84
N ASP A 132 -7.12 10.97 8.53
CA ASP A 132 -6.28 9.87 8.09
C ASP A 132 -7.10 8.58 8.00
N ALA A 133 -7.58 8.26 6.80
CA ALA A 133 -7.89 6.90 6.43
C ALA A 133 -6.58 6.20 6.04
N ASP A 134 -6.12 5.27 6.89
CA ASP A 134 -4.91 4.45 6.71
C ASP A 134 -4.77 3.97 5.26
N ALA A 135 -3.90 4.60 4.47
CA ALA A 135 -3.65 4.26 3.07
C ALA A 135 -2.57 3.16 2.93
N VAL A 136 -2.89 2.03 2.30
CA VAL A 136 -1.97 0.93 2.00
C VAL A 136 -1.24 1.31 0.72
N ASN A 137 -0.13 2.00 0.91
CA ASN A 137 0.77 2.39 -0.16
C ASN A 137 1.62 1.19 -0.61
N VAL A 138 1.36 0.69 -1.82
CA VAL A 138 2.09 -0.44 -2.43
C VAL A 138 3.21 0.04 -3.36
N GLY A 139 3.44 1.36 -3.50
CA GLY A 139 4.28 1.92 -4.58
C GLY A 139 5.29 3.00 -4.20
N GLY A 140 5.16 3.68 -3.07
CA GLY A 140 6.08 4.72 -2.62
C GLY A 140 6.71 4.34 -1.29
N ALA A 141 8.03 4.48 -1.18
CA ALA A 141 8.65 4.51 0.13
C ALA A 141 8.18 5.80 0.82
N TYR A 142 7.18 5.72 1.70
CA TYR A 142 7.09 6.73 2.75
C TYR A 142 8.43 6.71 3.48
N VAL A 143 9.16 7.82 3.44
CA VAL A 143 10.16 8.06 4.46
C VAL A 143 9.34 8.21 5.73
N ASP A 144 9.59 7.38 6.74
CA ASP A 144 8.90 7.52 8.02
C ASP A 144 9.05 8.97 8.48
N ASP A 145 7.92 9.65 8.74
CA ASP A 145 7.92 11.05 9.21
C ASP A 145 8.72 11.20 10.51
N ASN A 146 8.87 10.10 11.26
CA ASN A 146 9.61 10.01 12.49
C ASN A 146 10.49 8.76 12.54
N PHE A 147 11.56 8.83 13.33
CA PHE A 147 12.29 7.62 13.68
C PHE A 147 11.47 6.73 14.61
N THR A 148 11.39 5.45 14.30
CA THR A 148 10.80 4.42 15.16
C THR A 148 11.77 4.10 16.29
N GLY A 149 11.35 4.32 17.54
CA GLY A 149 12.11 3.90 18.71
C GLY A 149 12.30 2.40 18.73
N ILE A 150 13.55 1.95 18.87
CA ILE A 150 13.91 0.54 18.99
C ILE A 150 14.64 0.30 20.31
N ASP A 151 14.28 -0.80 20.94
CA ASP A 151 14.83 -1.30 22.20
C ASP A 151 15.48 -2.67 21.96
N ASP A 152 15.61 -3.50 23.00
CA ASP A 152 16.40 -4.76 23.04
C ASP A 152 16.52 -5.55 21.73
N GLU A 153 15.41 -5.79 21.02
CA GLU A 153 15.37 -6.42 19.70
C GLU A 153 14.42 -5.69 18.74
N PHE A 154 14.86 -5.52 17.50
CA PHE A 154 14.03 -5.03 16.39
C PHE A 154 13.87 -6.12 15.32
N ILE A 155 12.61 -6.48 15.04
CA ILE A 155 12.24 -7.43 14.00
C ILE A 155 11.70 -6.66 12.81
N ALA A 156 12.40 -6.71 11.68
CA ALA A 156 11.99 -5.99 10.48
C ALA A 156 10.72 -6.60 9.85
N PRO A 157 9.67 -5.80 9.59
CA PRO A 157 8.47 -6.26 8.90
C PRO A 157 8.75 -6.68 7.45
N PRO A 158 8.02 -7.69 6.93
CA PRO A 158 8.30 -8.28 5.62
C PRO A 158 8.02 -7.35 4.43
N ASN A 159 7.13 -6.37 4.62
CA ASN A 159 6.56 -5.49 3.60
C ASN A 159 7.17 -4.07 3.59
N LYS A 160 8.32 -3.85 4.23
CA LYS A 160 9.01 -2.55 4.25
C LYS A 160 10.44 -2.63 3.72
N LYS A 161 10.85 -1.62 2.94
CA LYS A 161 12.19 -1.51 2.33
C LYS A 161 13.02 -0.34 2.87
N HIS A 162 12.42 0.55 3.66
CA HIS A 162 13.09 1.68 4.32
C HIS A 162 12.79 1.66 5.82
N PHE A 163 13.80 1.91 6.64
CA PHE A 163 13.68 1.90 8.10
C PHE A 163 14.35 3.14 8.69
N SER A 164 13.60 4.00 9.37
CA SER A 164 14.15 5.07 10.20
C SER A 164 14.10 4.63 11.67
N LEU A 165 15.23 4.27 12.27
CA LEU A 165 15.32 3.65 13.59
C LEU A 165 16.04 4.55 14.62
N TYR A 166 15.47 4.71 15.81
CA TYR A 166 16.06 5.46 16.92
C TYR A 166 16.47 4.51 18.05
N LEU A 167 17.77 4.46 18.36
CA LEU A 167 18.35 3.58 19.37
C LEU A 167 18.04 4.08 20.80
N ASN A 168 17.02 3.55 21.45
CA ASN A 168 16.71 3.86 22.85
C ASN A 168 17.61 3.08 23.83
N SER A 169 17.92 1.82 23.49
CA SER A 169 18.75 0.91 24.27
C SER A 169 19.79 0.21 23.37
N ASN A 170 20.54 -0.72 23.95
CA ASN A 170 21.40 -1.60 23.17
C ASN A 170 20.52 -2.62 22.45
N THR A 171 20.57 -2.65 21.11
CA THR A 171 19.58 -3.37 20.30
C THR A 171 20.23 -4.42 19.41
N THR A 172 19.52 -5.54 19.19
CA THR A 172 19.82 -6.52 18.14
C THR A 172 18.83 -6.38 16.98
N LEU A 173 19.32 -6.42 15.73
CA LEU A 173 18.46 -6.37 14.55
C LEU A 173 18.18 -7.76 13.98
N ASN A 174 16.98 -7.96 13.44
CA ASN A 174 16.59 -9.17 12.74
C ASN A 174 15.91 -8.82 11.40
N PHE A 175 16.43 -9.37 10.30
CA PHE A 175 15.94 -9.14 8.93
C PHE A 175 15.43 -10.41 8.22
N ASP A 176 15.21 -11.51 8.95
CA ASP A 176 14.87 -12.80 8.36
C ASP A 176 13.56 -12.79 7.55
N ASN A 177 12.62 -11.94 7.95
CA ASN A 177 11.32 -11.81 7.31
C ASN A 177 11.32 -10.87 6.09
N VAL A 178 12.41 -10.14 5.81
CA VAL A 178 12.41 -9.10 4.78
C VAL A 178 12.39 -9.70 3.37
N LEU A 179 11.41 -9.31 2.55
CA LEU A 179 11.21 -9.86 1.21
C LEU A 179 11.85 -9.05 0.08
N PHE A 180 12.36 -7.85 0.35
CA PHE A 180 12.92 -6.96 -0.67
C PHE A 180 14.38 -7.29 -1.01
N SER A 181 14.73 -7.06 -2.27
CA SER A 181 16.10 -7.21 -2.79
C SER A 181 17.06 -6.14 -2.29
N GLU A 182 16.53 -4.95 -1.97
CA GLU A 182 17.29 -3.82 -1.43
C GLU A 182 16.53 -3.21 -0.25
N VAL A 183 17.26 -2.92 0.82
CA VAL A 183 16.76 -2.29 2.04
C VAL A 183 17.66 -1.12 2.41
N THR A 184 17.08 0.02 2.79
CA THR A 184 17.81 1.16 3.34
C THR A 184 17.44 1.39 4.79
N ILE A 185 18.43 1.57 5.66
CA ILE A 185 18.28 1.73 7.09
C ILE A 185 18.97 3.03 7.50
N LEU A 186 18.22 3.94 8.11
CA LEU A 186 18.70 5.13 8.79
C LEU A 186 18.64 4.83 10.28
N ILE A 187 19.76 4.93 10.98
CA ILE A 187 19.84 4.63 12.40
C ILE A 187 20.37 5.86 13.13
N LYS A 188 19.62 6.35 14.10
CA LYS A 188 19.94 7.52 14.91
C LYS A 188 20.27 7.11 16.36
N GLN A 189 21.38 7.60 16.88
CA GLN A 189 21.76 7.46 18.29
C GLN A 189 20.86 8.27 19.22
N CYS A 190 20.69 7.81 20.46
CA CYS A 190 20.04 8.63 21.47
C CYS A 190 20.92 9.80 21.91
N TYR A 191 20.29 10.85 22.45
CA TYR A 191 20.96 12.11 22.76
C TYR A 191 21.78 12.06 24.05
N ASN A 192 21.48 11.10 24.95
CA ASN A 192 22.00 11.08 26.31
C ASN A 192 23.15 10.10 26.53
N ALA A 193 23.28 9.05 25.71
CA ALA A 193 24.31 8.03 25.82
C ALA A 193 24.50 7.33 24.47
N ALA A 194 25.71 6.84 24.20
CA ALA A 194 25.93 5.96 23.04
C ALA A 194 25.30 4.59 23.30
N ARG A 195 24.62 4.05 22.28
CA ARG A 195 24.06 2.70 22.29
C ARG A 195 24.78 1.81 21.30
N SER A 196 24.95 0.54 21.70
CA SER A 196 25.51 -0.48 20.82
C SER A 196 24.41 -1.14 19.99
N LEU A 197 24.72 -1.42 18.73
CA LEU A 197 23.86 -2.17 17.82
C LEU A 197 24.53 -3.50 17.47
N THR A 198 23.81 -4.60 17.63
CA THR A 198 24.25 -5.93 17.21
C THR A 198 23.62 -6.29 15.88
N TRP A 199 24.45 -6.42 14.84
CA TRP A 199 24.00 -6.86 13.52
C TRP A 199 23.78 -8.38 13.49
N PRO A 200 22.77 -8.87 12.76
CA PRO A 200 22.55 -10.30 12.61
C PRO A 200 23.66 -10.94 11.77
N HIS A 201 23.93 -12.21 12.06
CA HIS A 201 25.03 -12.98 11.48
C HIS A 201 24.88 -13.24 9.97
N ASN A 202 23.68 -13.07 9.41
CA ASN A 202 23.39 -13.23 7.99
C ASN A 202 23.74 -11.99 7.15
N ILE A 203 24.30 -10.93 7.74
CA ILE A 203 24.82 -9.77 6.99
C ILE A 203 26.32 -9.91 6.78
N LEU A 204 26.71 -9.95 5.51
CA LEU A 204 28.10 -10.00 5.07
C LEU A 204 28.60 -8.58 4.81
N TRP A 205 29.69 -8.20 5.47
CA TRP A 205 30.32 -6.89 5.33
C TRP A 205 31.57 -6.97 4.45
N PRO A 206 31.95 -5.89 3.73
CA PRO A 206 33.07 -5.92 2.77
C PRO A 206 34.40 -6.40 3.37
N ASP A 207 34.66 -6.07 4.64
CA ASP A 207 35.89 -6.41 5.35
C ASP A 207 35.69 -7.55 6.37
N GLY A 208 34.55 -8.25 6.32
CA GLY A 208 34.17 -9.32 7.24
C GLY A 208 33.84 -8.87 8.67
N SER A 209 34.11 -7.61 9.01
CA SER A 209 33.79 -7.00 10.31
C SER A 209 32.47 -6.26 10.23
N ALA A 210 31.62 -6.44 11.24
CA ALA A 210 30.33 -5.75 11.32
C ALA A 210 30.50 -4.23 11.43
N HIS A 211 29.55 -3.48 10.86
CA HIS A 211 29.54 -2.02 10.98
C HIS A 211 29.46 -1.58 12.44
N ILE A 212 30.35 -0.67 12.83
CA ILE A 212 30.35 -0.05 14.16
C ILE A 212 29.64 1.29 14.05
N MET A 213 28.55 1.43 14.81
CA MET A 213 27.74 2.65 14.84
C MET A 213 28.53 3.85 15.35
N SER A 214 28.21 5.04 14.85
CA SER A 214 28.67 6.30 15.44
C SER A 214 28.23 6.43 16.90
N GLU A 215 29.07 7.00 17.75
CA GLU A 215 28.81 7.14 19.20
C GLU A 215 28.37 8.55 19.61
N ALA A 216 28.46 9.54 18.71
CA ALA A 216 28.09 10.91 19.02
C ALA A 216 26.57 11.04 19.26
N PRO A 217 26.14 11.91 20.20
CA PRO A 217 24.72 12.16 20.45
C PRO A 217 23.98 12.55 19.16
N ASN A 218 22.82 11.95 18.92
CA ASN A 218 22.00 12.17 17.71
C ASN A 218 22.69 11.86 16.38
N ALA A 219 23.87 11.24 16.37
CA ALA A 219 24.53 10.84 15.14
C ALA A 219 23.64 9.90 14.33
N ILE A 220 23.58 10.12 13.01
CA ILE A 220 22.82 9.31 12.07
C ILE A 220 23.79 8.57 11.15
N ASP A 221 23.63 7.25 11.09
CA ASP A 221 24.31 6.39 10.13
C ASP A 221 23.30 5.85 9.11
N ILE A 222 23.75 5.67 7.87
CA ILE A 222 22.94 5.20 6.75
C ILE A 222 23.58 3.93 6.20
N VAL A 223 22.82 2.83 6.25
CA VAL A 223 23.24 1.51 5.79
C VAL A 223 22.28 1.01 4.72
N LYS A 224 22.82 0.40 3.66
CA LYS A 224 22.05 -0.37 2.69
C LYS A 224 22.37 -1.85 2.79
N LEU A 225 21.32 -2.68 2.70
CA LEU A 225 21.43 -4.12 2.61
C LEU A 225 20.94 -4.59 1.24
N TYR A 226 21.69 -5.48 0.60
CA TYR A 226 21.33 -6.12 -0.66
C TYR A 226 21.14 -7.60 -0.44
N ARG A 227 19.91 -8.11 -0.64
CA ARG A 227 19.62 -9.53 -0.46
C ARG A 227 20.29 -10.33 -1.57
N MET A 228 20.97 -11.41 -1.21
CA MET A 228 21.56 -12.31 -2.19
C MET A 228 20.47 -13.21 -2.83
N PRO A 229 20.49 -13.42 -4.16
CA PRO A 229 19.71 -14.46 -4.79
C PRO A 229 20.01 -15.82 -4.17
N GLU A 230 18.98 -16.67 -4.02
CA GLU A 230 19.12 -18.07 -3.59
C GLU A 230 19.68 -18.27 -2.16
N SER A 231 19.71 -17.21 -1.34
CA SER A 231 20.26 -17.23 0.02
C SER A 231 19.42 -16.39 0.99
N THR A 232 19.60 -16.63 2.30
CA THR A 232 19.08 -15.80 3.39
C THR A 232 20.05 -14.68 3.80
N HIS A 233 21.20 -14.57 3.12
CA HIS A 233 22.23 -13.59 3.43
C HIS A 233 21.97 -12.24 2.74
N PHE A 234 22.46 -11.18 3.39
CA PHE A 234 22.50 -9.82 2.86
C PHE A 234 23.95 -9.35 2.71
N LEU A 235 24.21 -8.50 1.72
CA LEU A 235 25.43 -7.72 1.61
C LEU A 235 25.20 -6.35 2.24
N GLY A 236 25.98 -6.02 3.27
CA GLY A 236 25.93 -4.73 3.95
C GLY A 236 26.82 -3.69 3.26
N LYS A 237 26.31 -2.47 3.08
CA LYS A 237 27.07 -1.33 2.57
C LYS A 237 26.78 -0.09 3.41
N ILE A 238 27.81 0.54 3.93
CA ILE A 238 27.72 1.83 4.61
C ILE A 238 27.63 2.91 3.55
N ILE A 239 26.54 3.69 3.56
CA ILE A 239 26.30 4.78 2.61
C ILE A 239 26.82 6.10 3.18
N GLY A 240 26.69 6.28 4.49
CA GLY A 240 27.35 7.35 5.21
C GLY A 240 27.19 7.18 6.71
N GLN A 241 27.99 7.91 7.46
CA GLN A 241 28.19 7.71 8.89
C GLN A 241 28.39 9.06 9.58
N ASN A 242 27.89 9.18 10.80
CA ASN A 242 28.06 10.35 11.67
C ASN A 242 27.49 11.66 11.08
N TYR A 243 26.34 11.60 10.42
CA TYR A 243 25.60 12.81 10.09
C TYR A 243 25.03 13.44 11.36
N GLN A 244 25.10 14.77 11.41
CA GLN A 244 24.64 15.57 12.55
C GLN A 244 23.54 16.50 12.07
N PHE A 245 22.50 16.67 12.90
CA PHE A 245 21.38 17.58 12.68
C PHE A 245 21.11 18.38 13.95
#